data_AF-A0A7I7SAR0-F1
#
_entry.id   AF-A0A7I7SAR0-F1
#
_cell.length_a   1.000
_cell.length_b   1.000
_cell.length_c   1.000
_cell.angle_alpha   90.00
_cell.angle_beta   90.00
_cell.angle_gamma   90.00
#
_symmetry.space_group_name_H-M   'P 1'
#
loop_
_entity.id
_entity.type
_entity.pdbx_description
1 polymer ?
#
loop_
_entity_poly.entity_id
_entity_poly.type
_entity_poly.pdbx_seq_one_letter_code
_entity_poly.pdbx_strand_id
1 'polypeptide(L)' 'MIVGTQAGMITVRDAHTELGVREPFTVSRAQARIIASCLDHKGLHPLAAADLRRAAEEAEIG' A
#
# COMPACT_ATOMS: atom_id res chain seq x y z
N MET A 1 -0.24 -8.05 4.75
CA MET A 1 -0.40 -7.61 3.35
C MET A 1 0.80 -8.05 2.50
N ILE A 2 0.59 -8.48 1.25
CA ILE A 2 1.69 -8.69 0.28
C ILE A 2 1.65 -7.53 -0.71
N VAL A 3 2.74 -6.75 -0.77
CA VAL A 3 2.88 -5.63 -1.70
C VAL A 3 3.90 -5.98 -2.77
N GLY A 4 3.45 -6.09 -4.02
CA GLY A 4 4.35 -6.25 -5.17
C GLY A 4 4.55 -4.91 -5.86
N THR A 5 5.78 -4.56 -6.21
CA THR A 5 6.11 -3.33 -6.96
C THR A 5 6.48 -3.69 -8.40
N GLN A 6 5.87 -3.03 -9.38
CA GLN A 6 6.18 -3.22 -10.79
C GLN A 6 6.05 -1.89 -11.53
N ALA A 7 7.15 -1.40 -12.12
CA ALA A 7 7.19 -0.24 -13.02
C ALA A 7 6.30 0.96 -12.59
N GLY A 8 6.55 1.53 -11.40
CA GLY A 8 5.78 2.67 -10.88
C GLY A 8 4.38 2.35 -10.32
N MET A 9 3.98 1.08 -10.33
CA MET A 9 2.69 0.60 -9.83
C MET A 9 2.87 -0.38 -8.67
N ILE A 10 1.93 -0.35 -7.72
CA ILE A 10 1.98 -1.08 -6.46
C ILE A 10 0.76 -1.98 -6.39
N THR A 11 0.98 -3.29 -6.39
CA THR A 11 -0.09 -4.27 -6.23
C THR A 11 -0.28 -4.54 -4.75
N VAL A 12 -1.46 -4.22 -4.24
CA VAL A 12 -1.83 -4.42 -2.85
C VAL A 12 -2.69 -5.67 -2.75
N ARG A 13 -2.19 -6.67 -2.03
CA ARG A 13 -2.97 -7.85 -1.60
C ARG A 13 -3.25 -7.75 -0.12
N ASP A 14 -4.45 -7.30 0.18
CA ASP A 14 -5.02 -7.37 1.52
C ASP A 14 -6.08 -8.49 1.54
N ALA A 15 -5.99 -9.40 2.50
CA ALA A 15 -6.91 -10.52 2.63
C ALA A 15 -8.17 -10.10 3.42
N HIS A 16 -8.70 -8.93 3.11
CA HIS A 16 -9.81 -8.27 3.82
C HIS A 16 -9.51 -7.95 5.30
N THR A 17 -8.23 -7.74 5.62
CA THR A 17 -7.77 -7.60 7.01
C THR A 17 -7.44 -6.17 7.39
N GLU A 18 -6.84 -5.41 6.46
CA GLU A 18 -6.22 -4.11 6.75
C GLU A 18 -6.87 -2.98 5.92
N LEU A 19 -7.31 -3.30 4.70
CA LEU A 19 -7.93 -2.37 3.75
C LEU A 19 -9.36 -2.79 3.37
N GLY A 20 -9.79 -3.99 3.78
CA GLY A 20 -11.15 -4.49 3.55
C GLY A 20 -11.43 -4.87 2.09
N VAL A 21 -10.38 -5.04 1.29
CA VAL A 21 -10.51 -5.56 -0.08
C VAL A 21 -10.34 -7.06 -0.08
N ARG A 22 -11.08 -7.77 -0.93
CA ARG A 22 -10.91 -9.22 -1.13
C ARG A 22 -10.00 -9.58 -2.29
N GLU A 23 -9.96 -8.69 -3.28
CA GLU A 23 -9.20 -8.91 -4.50
C GLU A 23 -7.95 -8.03 -4.51
N PRO A 24 -6.83 -8.54 -5.08
CA PRO A 24 -5.66 -7.72 -5.33
C PRO A 24 -6.05 -6.50 -6.17
N PHE A 25 -5.57 -5.32 -5.79
CA PHE A 25 -5.77 -4.12 -6.58
C PHE A 25 -4.46 -3.37 -6.75
N THR A 26 -4.32 -2.67 -7.87
CA THR A 26 -3.11 -1.95 -8.20
C THR A 26 -3.33 -0.46 -7.98
N VAL A 27 -2.41 0.17 -7.27
CA VAL A 27 -2.42 1.60 -7.00
C VAL A 27 -1.15 2.26 -7.52
N SER A 28 -1.27 3.52 -7.91
CA SER A 28 -0.12 4.37 -8.16
C SER A 28 0.61 4.71 -6.85
N ARG A 29 1.85 5.19 -6.98
CA ARG A 29 2.67 5.67 -5.85
C ARG A 29 1.95 6.73 -5.02
N ALA A 30 1.32 7.69 -5.69
CA ALA A 30 0.57 8.76 -5.03
C ALA A 30 -0.60 8.18 -4.21
N GLN A 31 -1.34 7.22 -4.78
CA GLN A 31 -2.41 6.55 -4.07
C GLN A 31 -1.91 5.71 -2.89
N ALA A 32 -0.81 4.97 -3.03
CA ALA A 32 -0.22 4.20 -1.93
C ALA A 32 0.19 5.11 -0.75
N ARG A 33 0.79 6.28 -1.04
CA ARG A 33 1.12 7.28 -0.01
C ARG A 33 -0.13 7.82 0.69
N ILE A 34 -1.20 8.11 -0.07
CA ILE A 34 -2.48 8.56 0.49
C ILE A 34 -3.07 7.49 1.41
N ILE A 35 -3.11 6.22 0.96
CA ILE A 35 -3.63 5.10 1.76
C ILE A 35 -2.81 4.93 3.04
N ALA A 36 -1.48 4.95 2.94
CA ALA A 36 -0.60 4.87 4.10
C ALA A 36 -0.82 6.02 5.10
N SER A 37 -1.02 7.24 4.60
CA SER A 37 -1.31 8.40 5.44
C SER A 37 -2.68 8.30 6.11
N CYS A 38 -3.69 7.73 5.42
CA CYS A 38 -4.99 7.48 6.00
C CYS A 38 -4.97 6.40 7.09
N LEU A 39 -4.18 5.34 6.90
CA LEU A 39 -4.01 4.28 7.90
C LEU A 39 -3.33 4.83 9.16
N ASP A 40 -2.25 5.58 8.98
CA ASP A 40 -1.49 6.21 10.06
C ASP A 40 -2.33 7.24 10.85
N HIS A 41 -3.05 8.12 10.15
CA HIS A 41 -3.92 9.12 10.78
C HIS A 41 -5.05 8.49 11.61
N LYS A 42 -5.54 7.32 11.19
CA LYS A 42 -6.57 6.58 11.93
C LYS A 42 -5.99 5.68 13.03
N GLY A 43 -4.67 5.57 13.16
CA GLY A 43 -4.01 4.65 14.07
C GLY A 43 -4.27 3.17 13.74
N LEU A 44 -4.62 2.88 12.48
CA LEU A 44 -5.00 1.54 12.02
C LEU A 44 -3.85 0.90 11.25
N HIS A 45 -3.57 -0.37 11.55
CA HIS A 45 -2.62 -1.21 10.81
C HIS A 45 -1.27 -0.51 10.51
N PRO A 46 -0.49 -0.13 11.55
CA PRO A 46 0.76 0.63 11.37
C PRO A 46 1.80 -0.10 10.51
N LEU A 47 1.79 -1.43 10.51
CA LEU A 47 2.61 -2.26 9.62
C LEU A 47 2.20 -2.08 8.15
N ALA A 48 0.91 -2.10 7.82
CA ALA A 48 0.46 -1.85 6.45
C ALA A 48 0.77 -0.42 5.98
N ALA A 49 0.66 0.57 6.86
CA ALA A 49 1.07 1.93 6.53
C ALA A 49 2.56 2.01 6.17
N ALA A 50 3.43 1.32 6.92
CA ALA A 50 4.86 1.27 6.65
C ALA A 50 5.18 0.54 5.34
N ASP A 51 4.56 -0.62 5.11
CA ASP A 51 4.75 -1.41 3.88
C ASP A 51 4.32 -0.63 2.63
N LEU A 52 3.20 0.11 2.68
CA LEU A 52 2.74 0.95 1.57
C LEU A 52 3.67 2.12 1.28
N ARG A 53 4.25 2.75 2.32
CA ARG A 53 5.26 3.82 2.13
C ARG A 53 6.49 3.27 1.45
N ARG A 54 7.01 2.15 1.97
CA ARG A 54 8.18 1.50 1.41
C ARG A 54 7.96 1.09 -0.04
N ALA A 55 6.82 0.48 -0.36
CA ALA A 55 6.50 0.12 -1.73
C ALA A 55 6.36 1.34 -2.66
N ALA A 56 5.87 2.47 -2.15
CA ALA A 56 5.82 3.72 -2.91
C ALA A 56 7.22 4.28 -3.21
N GLU A 57 8.15 4.18 -2.27
CA GLU A 57 9.55 4.57 -2.44
C GLU A 57 10.29 3.62 -3.39
N GLU A 58 10.11 2.30 -3.26
CA GLU A 58 10.71 1.31 -4.15
C GLU A 58 10.22 1.49 -5.60
N ALA A 59 8.96 1.86 -5.78
CA ALA A 59 8.39 2.21 -7.08
C ALA A 59 8.83 3.59 -7.63
N GLU A 60 9.54 4.42 -6.85
CA GLU A 60 10.20 5.64 -7.36
C GLU A 60 11.56 5.36 -7.99
N ILE A 61 12.22 4.29 -7.55
CA ILE A 61 13.60 3.96 -7.94
C ILE A 61 13.63 3.05 -9.20
N GLY A 62 12.54 2.34 -9.49
CA GLY A 62 12.40 1.44 -10.65
C GLY A 62 11.56 2.00 -11.79
#